data_AF-A0A6I6SIW8-F1
#
_entry.id   AF-A0A6I6SIW8-F1
#
_cell.length_a   1.000
_cell.length_b   1.000
_cell.length_c   1.000
_cell.angle_alpha   90.00
_cell.angle_beta   90.00
_cell.angle_gamma   90.00
#
_symmetry.space_group_name_H-M   'P 1'
#
loop_
_entity.id
_entity.type
_entity.pdbx_description
1 polymer ?
#
loop_
_entity_poly.entity_id
_entity_poly.type
_entity_poly.pdbx_seq_one_letter_code
_entity_poly.pdbx_strand_id
1 'polypeptide(L)' 'MLEERFGVTRREVTEATVLRSLRLDSLALEELRVLIEERLDIDLEEVSLTSRDTVGQLVAAIDGKVTA' A
#
# COMPACT_ATOMS: atom_id res chain seq x y z
N MET A 1 -10.55 0.60 8.57
CA MET A 1 -9.31 1.08 9.22
C MET A 1 -8.22 1.41 8.18
N LEU A 2 -8.58 2.17 7.14
CA LEU A 2 -7.69 2.78 6.13
C LEU A 2 -8.24 4.20 5.86
N GLU A 3 -9.57 4.32 5.79
CA GLU A 3 -10.31 5.59 5.67
C GLU A 3 -9.99 6.58 6.80
N GLU A 4 -9.97 6.15 8.07
CA GLU A 4 -9.70 7.04 9.21
C GLU A 4 -8.24 7.48 9.34
N ARG A 5 -7.27 6.64 8.93
CA ARG A 5 -5.83 6.94 9.09
C ARG A 5 -5.25 7.71 7.91
N PHE A 6 -5.80 7.53 6.72
CA PHE A 6 -5.21 8.10 5.50
C PHE A 6 -6.12 9.12 4.82
N GLY A 7 -7.37 9.33 5.31
CA GLY A 7 -8.30 10.30 4.74
C GLY A 7 -8.76 9.96 3.32
N VAL A 8 -8.59 8.70 2.92
CA VAL A 8 -8.88 8.21 1.58
C VAL A 8 -10.25 7.52 1.57
N THR A 9 -11.22 8.09 0.85
CA THR A 9 -12.53 7.45 0.66
C THR A 9 -12.37 6.21 -0.21
N ARG A 10 -12.76 5.03 0.29
CA ARG A 10 -12.54 3.73 -0.40
C ARG A 10 -13.20 3.65 -1.79
N ARG A 11 -14.16 4.52 -2.08
CA ARG A 11 -14.85 4.64 -3.38
C ARG A 11 -14.04 5.35 -4.47
N GLU A 12 -12.95 6.05 -4.13
CA GLU A 12 -12.14 6.81 -5.09
C GLU A 12 -10.78 6.16 -5.39
N VAL A 13 -10.43 5.09 -4.65
CA VAL A 13 -9.19 4.34 -4.88
C VAL A 13 -9.43 3.24 -5.88
N THR A 14 -8.77 3.37 -7.03
CA THR A 14 -8.69 2.33 -8.05
C THR A 14 -7.29 1.75 -8.06
N GLU A 15 -7.11 0.59 -8.69
CA GLU A 15 -5.77 0.02 -8.91
C GLU A 15 -4.84 0.97 -9.67
N ALA A 16 -5.39 1.84 -10.53
CA ALA A 16 -4.62 2.85 -11.26
C ALA A 16 -4.26 4.09 -10.42
N THR A 17 -4.81 4.21 -9.21
CA THR A 17 -4.56 5.37 -8.34
C THR A 17 -3.12 5.36 -7.85
N VAL A 18 -2.41 6.47 -8.08
CA VAL A 18 -1.01 6.61 -7.66
C VAL A 18 -0.92 6.87 -6.16
N LEU A 19 0.01 6.25 -5.45
CA LEU A 19 0.18 6.38 -4.00
C LEU A 19 0.38 7.84 -3.55
N ARG A 20 1.13 8.66 -4.31
CA ARG A 20 1.25 10.12 -4.00
C ARG A 20 -0.08 10.86 -4.02
N SER A 21 -1.06 10.40 -4.80
CA SER A 21 -2.37 11.06 -4.92
C SER A 21 -3.24 10.86 -3.68
N LEU A 22 -2.92 9.82 -2.89
CA LEU A 22 -3.53 9.52 -1.61
C LEU A 22 -3.00 10.41 -0.47
N ARG A 23 -2.13 11.39 -0.79
CA ARG A 23 -1.43 12.26 0.18
C ARG A 23 -0.74 11.46 1.29
N LEU A 24 -0.22 10.28 0.93
CA LEU A 24 0.59 9.46 1.82
C LEU A 24 2.00 10.03 1.85
N ASP A 25 2.37 10.57 3.01
CA ASP A 25 3.74 10.98 3.29
C ASP A 25 4.65 9.74 3.40
N SER A 26 5.97 9.93 3.39
CA SER A 26 6.91 8.81 3.52
C SER A 26 6.66 7.97 4.78
N LEU A 27 6.31 8.61 5.90
CA LEU A 27 5.93 7.90 7.14
C LEU A 27 4.66 7.06 6.96
N ALA A 28 3.64 7.61 6.31
CA ALA A 28 2.38 6.92 6.08
C ALA A 28 2.54 5.69 5.17
N LEU A 29 3.48 5.74 4.21
CA LEU A 29 3.84 4.60 3.38
C LEU A 29 4.56 3.51 4.18
N GLU A 30 5.51 3.89 5.03
CA GLU A 30 6.19 2.94 5.92
C GLU A 30 5.20 2.25 6.87
N GLU A 31 4.30 3.02 7.49
CA GLU A 31 3.26 2.45 8.35
C GLU A 31 2.28 1.54 7.59
N LEU A 32 1.95 1.87 6.34
CA LEU A 32 1.12 1.03 5.50
C LEU A 32 1.84 -0.28 5.18
N ARG A 33 3.15 -0.25 4.91
CA ARG A 33 3.97 -1.44 4.68
C ARG A 33 3.91 -2.35 5.91
N VAL A 34 4.28 -1.83 7.08
CA VAL A 34 4.29 -2.59 8.35
C VAL A 34 2.92 -3.20 8.65
N LEU A 35 1.84 -2.44 8.46
CA LEU A 35 0.47 -2.96 8.66
C LEU A 35 0.13 -4.16 7.75
N ILE A 36 0.65 -4.17 6.54
CA ILE A 36 0.38 -5.25 5.58
C ILE A 36 1.22 -6.47 5.95
N GLU A 37 2.50 -6.27 6.28
CA GLU A 37 3.40 -7.31 6.79
C GLU A 37 2.80 -8.00 8.02
N GLU A 38 2.36 -7.22 9.03
CA GLU A 38 1.74 -7.75 10.25
C GLU A 38 0.43 -8.52 10.01
N ARG A 39 -0.37 -8.12 9.01
CA ARG A 39 -1.68 -8.74 8.77
C ARG A 39 -1.62 -9.97 7.88
N LEU A 40 -0.65 -10.02 6.97
CA LEU A 40 -0.52 -11.09 5.99
C LEU A 40 0.66 -12.02 6.30
N ASP A 41 1.46 -11.71 7.32
CA ASP A 41 2.66 -12.44 7.70
C ASP A 41 3.64 -12.60 6.53
N ILE A 42 3.84 -11.50 5.79
CA ILE A 42 4.73 -11.41 4.63
C ILE A 42 5.83 -10.38 4.86
N ASP A 43 6.95 -10.54 4.17
CA ASP A 43 8.04 -9.56 4.16
C ASP A 43 7.98 -8.71 2.87
N LEU A 44 7.81 -7.39 3.04
CA LEU A 44 7.76 -6.42 1.96
C LEU A 44 9.05 -5.59 1.85
N GLU A 45 10.13 -5.87 2.61
CA GLU A 45 11.41 -5.16 2.49
C GLU A 45 11.99 -5.24 1.07
N GLU A 46 11.78 -6.35 0.38
CA GLU A 46 12.22 -6.53 -1.01
C GLU A 46 11.35 -5.75 -2.02
N VAL A 47 10.18 -5.29 -1.62
CA VAL A 47 9.25 -4.55 -2.48
C VAL A 47 9.55 -3.06 -2.35
N SER A 48 10.34 -2.54 -3.30
CA SER A 48 10.64 -1.11 -3.42
C SER A 48 9.41 -0.32 -3.87
N LEU A 49 8.48 -0.06 -2.96
CA LEU A 49 7.33 0.81 -3.20
C LEU A 49 7.74 2.27 -3.10
N THR A 50 7.42 3.04 -4.13
CA THR A 50 7.63 4.48 -4.16
C THR A 50 6.29 5.20 -4.28
N SER A 51 6.26 6.47 -3.91
CA SER A 51 5.06 7.32 -4.07
C SER A 51 4.60 7.47 -5.54
N ARG A 52 5.41 7.02 -6.50
CA ARG A 52 5.08 7.00 -7.94
C ARG A 52 4.32 5.75 -8.36
N ASP A 53 4.34 4.71 -7.55
CA ASP A 53 3.65 3.46 -7.82
C ASP A 53 2.15 3.60 -7.58
N THR A 54 1.41 2.66 -8.14
CA THR A 54 -0.04 2.60 -8.03
C THR A 54 -0.49 1.60 -6.98
N VAL A 55 -1.73 1.76 -6.51
CA VAL A 55 -2.34 0.81 -5.57
C VAL A 55 -2.41 -0.61 -6.17
N GLY A 56 -2.61 -0.74 -7.48
CA GLY A 56 -2.60 -2.03 -8.16
C GLY A 56 -1.22 -2.71 -8.12
N GLN A 57 -0.14 -1.94 -8.29
CA GLN A 57 1.22 -2.48 -8.15
C GLN A 57 1.52 -2.92 -6.71
N LEU A 58 1.04 -2.18 -5.71
CA LEU A 58 1.12 -2.59 -4.30
C LEU A 58 0.39 -3.93 -4.08
N VAL A 59 -0.86 -4.04 -4.54
CA VAL A 59 -1.66 -5.27 -4.41
C VAL A 59 -1.00 -6.43 -5.13
N ALA A 60 -0.49 -6.24 -6.35
CA ALA A 60 0.20 -7.28 -7.11
C ALA A 60 1.49 -7.76 -6.41
N ALA A 61 2.25 -6.86 -5.79
CA ALA A 61 3.44 -7.23 -5.04
C ALA A 61 3.10 -8.06 -3.80
N ILE A 62 2.01 -7.71 -3.10
CA ILE A 62 1.49 -8.47 -1.96
C ILE A 62 1.01 -9.85 -2.41
N ASP A 63 0.22 -9.92 -3.48
CA ASP A 63 -0.32 -11.18 -4.01
C ASP A 63 0.80 -12.13 -4.43
N GLY A 64 1.84 -11.60 -5.08
CA GLY A 64 3.05 -12.35 -5.43
C GLY A 64 3.82 -12.90 -4.22
N LYS A 65 3.75 -12.25 -3.06
CA LYS A 65 4.41 -12.69 -1.81
C LYS A 65 3.54 -13.66 -1.00
N VAL A 66 2.22 -13.49 -1.01
CA VAL A 66 1.29 -14.41 -0.32
C VAL A 66 1.20 -15.77 -1.03
N THR A 67 1.40 -15.79 -2.34
CA THR A 67 1.27 -17.02 -3.16
C THR A 67 2.60 -17.78 -3.34
N ALA A 68 3.72 -17.21 -2.87
CA ALA A 68 5.06 -17.81 -2.93
C ALA A 68 5.33 -18.75 -1.75
#